data_AF-A0A396J729-F1
#
_entry.id   AF-A0A396J729-F1
#
_cell.length_a   1.000
_cell.length_b   1.000
_cell.length_c   1.000
_cell.angle_alpha   90.00
_cell.angle_beta   90.00
_cell.angle_gamma   90.00
#
_symmetry.space_group_name_H-M   'P 1'
#
loop_
_entity.id
_entity.type
_entity.pdbx_description
1 polymer ?
#
loop_
_entity_poly.entity_id
_entity_poly.type
_entity_poly.pdbx_seq_one_letter_code
_entity_poly.pdbx_strand_id
1 'polypeptide(L)'
;MNMDCFKKDIGELIAQFTQDESKTLADMKRVWISKKFSYIYEACPSTKLAFIMQSLYAHCIGYMVSNVSLSQRLGGLYCLYCLYETQPFKPPFKVYISLGELKNLSILVIDAKANGIGVVPTSVKRMLERNTFLFGAVDLAESSVTETVKQLQQLEKAYSRGI
;
A
#
# COMPACT_ATOMS: atom_id res chain seq x y z
N MET A 1 5.64 -14.18 12.85
CA MET A 1 6.08 -12.85 12.35
C MET A 1 4.97 -11.88 12.63
N ASN A 2 5.26 -10.83 13.40
CA ASN A 2 4.24 -9.87 13.80
C ASN A 2 4.05 -8.82 12.70
N MET A 3 2.87 -8.80 12.07
CA MET A 3 2.55 -7.82 11.04
C MET A 3 2.41 -6.40 11.60
N ASP A 4 2.17 -6.28 12.91
CA ASP A 4 2.01 -4.98 13.58
C ASP A 4 3.31 -4.17 13.54
N CYS A 5 4.48 -4.83 13.51
CA CYS A 5 5.78 -4.16 13.37
C CYS A 5 5.87 -3.42 12.03
N PHE A 6 5.53 -4.08 10.92
CA PHE A 6 5.59 -3.44 9.59
C PHE A 6 4.58 -2.31 9.43
N LYS A 7 3.37 -2.49 9.98
CA LYS A 7 2.36 -1.43 9.99
C LYS A 7 2.87 -0.22 10.76
N LYS A 8 3.49 -0.46 11.92
CA LYS A 8 4.11 0.60 12.72
C LYS A 8 5.22 1.31 11.95
N ASP A 9 6.12 0.56 11.30
CA ASP A 9 7.24 1.15 10.54
C ASP A 9 6.75 2.03 9.38
N ILE A 10 5.75 1.56 8.61
CA ILE A 10 5.11 2.37 7.55
C ILE A 10 4.41 3.58 8.15
N GLY A 11 3.69 3.40 9.26
CA GLY A 11 2.99 4.47 9.95
C GLY A 11 3.93 5.57 10.43
N GLU A 12 5.09 5.20 10.99
CA GLU A 12 6.14 6.13 11.41
C GLU A 12 6.77 6.86 10.21
N LEU A 13 7.01 6.14 9.11
CA LEU A 13 7.53 6.73 7.86
C LEU A 13 6.56 7.80 7.31
N ILE A 14 5.27 7.48 7.22
CA ILE A 14 4.24 8.40 6.71
C ILE A 14 3.98 9.54 7.70
N ALA A 15 4.03 9.27 9.01
CA ALA A 15 3.88 10.29 10.04
C ALA A 15 4.99 11.34 9.93
N GLN A 16 6.25 10.92 9.78
CA GLN A 16 7.35 11.86 9.58
C GLN A 16 7.19 12.67 8.29
N PHE A 17 6.87 12.01 7.17
CA PHE A 17 6.59 12.70 5.91
C PHE A 17 5.51 13.79 6.07
N THR A 18 4.47 13.49 6.86
CA THR A 18 3.37 14.43 7.12
C THR A 18 3.81 15.57 8.04
N GLN A 19 4.57 15.29 9.10
CA GLN A 19 5.09 16.28 10.04
C GLN A 19 6.02 17.28 9.36
N ASP A 20 6.80 16.83 8.38
CA ASP A 20 7.69 17.66 7.58
C ASP A 20 6.93 18.51 6.53
N GLU A 21 5.60 18.56 6.59
CA GLU A 21 4.68 19.19 5.60
C GLU A 21 4.98 18.80 4.14
N SER A 22 5.54 17.60 3.96
CA SER A 22 6.08 17.17 2.68
C SER A 22 4.98 16.79 1.71
N LYS A 23 5.25 17.00 0.41
CA LYS A 23 4.28 16.79 -0.68
C LYS A 23 4.85 16.07 -1.89
N THR A 24 6.17 15.91 -1.98
CA THR A 24 6.82 15.37 -3.17
C THR A 24 7.39 13.97 -2.94
N LEU A 25 7.58 13.22 -4.03
CA LEU A 25 8.29 11.94 -3.99
C LEU A 25 9.75 12.10 -3.51
N ALA A 26 10.39 13.24 -3.79
CA ALA A 26 11.75 13.51 -3.33
C ALA A 26 11.81 13.61 -1.79
N ASP A 27 10.81 14.22 -1.17
CA ASP A 27 10.69 14.28 0.28
C ASP A 27 10.48 12.90 0.87
N MET A 28 9.60 12.08 0.29
CA MET A 28 9.40 10.71 0.74
C MET A 28 10.70 9.90 0.64
N LYS A 29 11.46 10.04 -0.45
CA LYS A 29 12.76 9.37 -0.59
C LYS A 29 13.76 9.80 0.48
N ARG A 30 13.75 11.07 0.88
CA ARG A 30 14.59 11.59 1.97
C ARG A 30 14.24 10.90 3.30
N VAL A 31 12.95 10.80 3.63
CA VAL A 31 12.46 10.11 4.84
C VAL A 31 12.74 8.61 4.77
N TRP A 32 12.54 7.98 3.60
CA TRP A 32 12.87 6.57 3.36
C TRP A 32 14.33 6.25 3.66
N ILE A 33 15.25 7.08 3.16
CA ILE A 33 16.68 6.91 3.36
C ILE A 33 17.05 7.18 4.83
N SER A 34 16.52 8.25 5.44
CA SER A 34 16.84 8.60 6.83
C SER A 34 16.41 7.52 7.82
N LYS A 35 15.29 6.85 7.54
CA LYS A 35 14.78 5.71 8.33
C LYS A 35 15.42 4.36 7.98
N LYS A 36 16.36 4.33 7.02
CA LYS A 36 16.97 3.09 6.53
C LYS A 36 15.89 2.07 6.08
N PHE A 37 14.82 2.55 5.46
CA PHE A 37 13.65 1.71 5.22
C PHE A 37 13.87 0.64 4.14
N SER A 38 14.92 0.76 3.31
CA SER A 38 15.32 -0.28 2.36
C SER A 38 15.63 -1.64 3.01
N TYR A 39 15.95 -1.65 4.32
CA TYR A 39 16.21 -2.88 5.09
C TYR A 39 14.94 -3.65 5.46
N ILE A 40 13.74 -3.14 5.14
CA ILE A 40 12.46 -3.78 5.47
C ILE A 40 12.35 -5.23 4.95
N TYR A 41 13.04 -5.54 3.86
CA TYR A 41 13.04 -6.88 3.26
C TYR A 41 14.06 -7.84 3.88
N GLU A 42 15.11 -7.34 4.55
CA GLU A 42 16.16 -8.19 5.12
C GLU A 42 15.67 -8.98 6.34
N ALA A 43 14.68 -8.45 7.05
CA ALA A 43 14.06 -9.11 8.20
C ALA A 43 12.95 -10.12 7.79
N CYS A 44 12.71 -10.33 6.49
CA CYS A 44 11.60 -11.14 6.02
C CYS A 44 11.98 -12.61 5.79
N PRO A 45 11.29 -13.59 6.40
CA PRO A 45 11.49 -15.00 6.11
C PRO A 45 11.07 -15.30 4.66
N SER A 46 11.94 -16.00 3.93
CA SER A 46 11.78 -16.30 2.50
C SER A 46 10.48 -17.05 2.18
N THR A 47 9.98 -17.88 3.10
CA THR A 47 8.78 -18.71 2.90
C THR A 47 7.46 -17.94 2.90
N LYS A 48 7.44 -16.67 3.32
CA LYS A 48 6.21 -15.84 3.39
C LYS A 48 6.35 -14.50 2.68
N LEU A 49 7.39 -14.34 1.86
CA LEU A 49 7.75 -13.04 1.30
C LEU A 49 6.62 -12.41 0.46
N ALA A 50 5.92 -13.19 -0.37
CA ALA A 50 4.77 -12.70 -1.15
C ALA A 50 3.63 -12.14 -0.26
N PHE A 51 3.30 -12.83 0.84
CA PHE A 51 2.29 -12.39 1.81
C PHE A 51 2.72 -11.10 2.50
N ILE A 52 4.01 -11.01 2.87
CA ILE A 52 4.57 -9.80 3.50
C ILE A 52 4.52 -8.63 2.51
N MET A 53 4.96 -8.82 1.27
CA MET A 53 4.89 -7.79 0.23
C MET A 53 3.48 -7.25 0.06
N GLN A 54 2.51 -8.14 -0.13
CA GLN A 54 1.13 -7.70 -0.34
C GLN A 54 0.57 -7.02 0.92
N SER A 55 0.98 -7.43 2.11
CA SER A 55 0.59 -6.78 3.36
C SER A 55 1.17 -5.37 3.49
N LEU A 56 2.44 -5.17 3.11
CA LEU A 56 3.07 -3.85 3.06
C LEU A 56 2.33 -2.94 2.06
N TYR A 57 2.05 -3.46 0.86
CA TYR A 57 1.30 -2.73 -0.16
C TYR A 57 -0.11 -2.37 0.32
N ALA A 58 -0.85 -3.32 0.89
CA ALA A 58 -2.20 -3.10 1.39
C ALA A 58 -2.23 -2.01 2.48
N HIS A 59 -1.21 -1.97 3.34
CA HIS A 59 -1.14 -0.93 4.37
C HIS A 59 -0.87 0.47 3.78
N CYS A 60 0.01 0.59 2.78
CA CYS A 60 0.21 1.84 2.06
C CYS A 60 -1.04 2.28 1.28
N ILE A 61 -1.75 1.33 0.66
CA ILE A 61 -3.03 1.59 -0.02
C ILE A 61 -4.06 2.11 0.98
N GLY A 62 -4.12 1.55 2.20
CA GLY A 62 -4.98 2.03 3.27
C GLY A 62 -4.80 3.53 3.55
N TYR A 63 -3.55 4.01 3.65
CA TYR A 63 -3.29 5.45 3.77
C TYR A 63 -3.70 6.23 2.51
N MET A 64 -3.35 5.72 1.33
CA MET A 64 -3.63 6.35 0.03
C MET A 64 -5.13 6.62 -0.20
N VAL A 65 -6.00 5.69 0.20
CA VAL A 65 -7.45 5.74 -0.03
C VAL A 65 -8.25 6.27 1.16
N SER A 66 -7.59 6.59 2.28
CA SER A 66 -8.26 7.12 3.46
C SER A 66 -8.72 8.56 3.30
N ASN A 67 -9.71 8.99 4.11
CA ASN A 67 -10.27 10.34 4.11
C ASN A 67 -9.45 11.35 4.95
N VAL A 68 -8.14 11.11 5.08
CA VAL A 68 -7.23 11.93 5.87
C VAL A 68 -6.62 13.07 5.03
N SER A 69 -5.66 13.79 5.60
CA SER A 69 -4.96 14.89 4.92
C SER A 69 -4.35 14.47 3.57
N LEU A 70 -4.26 15.42 2.63
CA LEU A 70 -3.62 15.18 1.33
C LEU A 70 -2.17 14.69 1.50
N SER A 71 -1.39 15.27 2.43
CA SER A 71 -0.01 14.85 2.67
C SER A 71 0.07 13.37 3.11
N GLN A 72 -0.79 12.93 4.02
CA GLN A 72 -0.81 11.51 4.42
C GLN A 72 -1.20 10.56 3.28
N ARG A 73 -2.21 10.93 2.47
CA ARG A 73 -2.60 10.14 1.29
C ARG A 73 -1.46 10.05 0.26
N LEU A 74 -0.76 11.16 0.03
CA LEU A 74 0.45 11.21 -0.79
C LEU A 74 1.57 10.34 -0.21
N GLY A 75 1.74 10.37 1.12
CA GLY A 75 2.67 9.51 1.83
C GLY A 75 2.39 8.02 1.58
N GLY A 76 1.11 7.62 1.62
CA GLY A 76 0.69 6.27 1.24
C GLY A 76 1.09 5.89 -0.19
N LEU A 77 0.80 6.76 -1.17
CA LEU A 77 1.17 6.54 -2.57
C LEU A 77 2.69 6.45 -2.78
N TYR A 78 3.46 7.36 -2.20
CA TYR A 78 4.90 7.39 -2.39
C TYR A 78 5.60 6.25 -1.66
N CYS A 79 5.12 5.84 -0.49
CA CYS A 79 5.61 4.66 0.22
C CYS A 79 5.35 3.39 -0.61
N LEU A 80 4.13 3.25 -1.16
CA LEU A 80 3.79 2.16 -2.08
C LEU A 80 4.72 2.13 -3.30
N TYR A 81 4.96 3.28 -3.92
CA TYR A 81 5.89 3.41 -5.04
C TYR A 81 7.31 2.96 -4.65
N CYS A 82 7.83 3.42 -3.51
CA CYS A 82 9.18 3.05 -3.06
C CYS A 82 9.29 1.56 -2.73
N LEU A 83 8.28 0.96 -2.08
CA LEU A 83 8.24 -0.47 -1.83
C LEU A 83 8.25 -1.26 -3.15
N TYR A 84 7.47 -0.85 -4.14
CA TYR A 84 7.45 -1.53 -5.44
C TYR A 84 8.79 -1.44 -6.18
N GLU A 85 9.46 -0.29 -6.13
CA GLU A 85 10.75 -0.09 -6.82
C GLU A 85 11.92 -0.81 -6.14
N THR A 86 11.85 -1.03 -4.82
CA THR A 86 12.96 -1.58 -4.02
C THR A 86 12.79 -3.04 -3.66
N GLN A 87 11.67 -3.66 -4.05
CA GLN A 87 11.40 -5.06 -3.74
C GLN A 87 12.47 -6.03 -4.28
N PRO A 88 12.68 -7.18 -3.63
CA PRO A 88 13.72 -8.15 -4.03
C PRO A 88 13.31 -9.06 -5.20
N PHE A 89 12.05 -9.04 -5.67
CA PHE A 89 11.55 -10.02 -6.64
C PHE A 89 11.98 -9.73 -8.07
N LYS A 90 12.32 -10.80 -8.79
CA LYS A 90 12.56 -10.81 -10.24
C LYS A 90 11.82 -12.02 -10.85
N PRO A 91 10.72 -11.82 -11.60
CA PRO A 91 10.10 -10.54 -11.98
C PRO A 91 9.43 -9.80 -10.80
N PRO A 92 9.14 -8.48 -10.91
CA PRO A 92 8.52 -7.71 -9.83
C PRO A 92 7.18 -8.29 -9.36
N PHE A 93 7.01 -8.40 -8.05
CA PHE A 93 5.75 -8.75 -7.40
C PHE A 93 4.76 -7.59 -7.58
N LYS A 94 3.64 -7.87 -8.24
CA LYS A 94 2.62 -6.87 -8.57
C LYS A 94 1.87 -6.42 -7.32
N VAL A 95 1.45 -5.16 -7.33
CA VAL A 95 0.59 -4.59 -6.30
C VAL A 95 -0.85 -5.00 -6.61
N TYR A 96 -1.45 -5.87 -5.79
CA TYR A 96 -2.90 -6.05 -5.89
C TYR A 96 -3.62 -4.78 -5.44
N ILE A 97 -4.55 -4.31 -6.27
CA ILE A 97 -5.40 -3.15 -5.99
C ILE A 97 -6.83 -3.46 -6.46
N SER A 98 -7.81 -3.09 -5.65
CA SER A 98 -9.21 -3.24 -6.01
C SER A 98 -9.68 -2.14 -6.98
N LEU A 99 -10.84 -2.35 -7.61
CA LEU A 99 -11.46 -1.30 -8.43
C LEU A 99 -11.86 -0.07 -7.61
N GLY A 100 -12.28 -0.25 -6.34
CA GLY A 100 -12.60 0.84 -5.43
C GLY A 100 -11.37 1.66 -5.05
N GLU A 101 -10.27 1.00 -4.72
CA GLU A 101 -8.99 1.64 -4.41
C GLU A 101 -8.41 2.36 -5.63
N LEU A 102 -8.58 1.82 -6.84
CA LEU A 102 -8.16 2.46 -8.08
C LEU A 102 -8.95 3.75 -8.36
N LYS A 103 -10.26 3.77 -8.07
CA LYS A 103 -11.06 5.00 -8.13
C LYS A 103 -10.54 6.05 -7.16
N ASN A 104 -10.21 5.65 -5.93
CA ASN A 104 -9.61 6.56 -4.94
C ASN A 104 -8.22 7.08 -5.34
N LEU A 105 -7.39 6.24 -5.98
CA LEU A 105 -6.13 6.68 -6.58
C LEU A 105 -6.37 7.74 -7.67
N SER A 106 -7.41 7.58 -8.48
CA SER A 106 -7.78 8.57 -9.50
C SER A 106 -8.19 9.91 -8.88
N ILE A 107 -8.95 9.88 -7.78
CA ILE A 107 -9.30 11.07 -6.99
C ILE A 107 -8.03 11.73 -6.43
N LEU A 108 -7.11 10.97 -5.85
CA LEU A 108 -5.84 11.49 -5.34
C LEU A 108 -5.01 12.19 -6.43
N VAL A 109 -5.00 11.65 -7.66
CA VAL A 109 -4.34 12.29 -8.80
C VAL A 109 -4.99 13.63 -9.16
N ILE A 110 -6.33 13.71 -9.10
CA ILE A 110 -7.06 14.97 -9.35
C ILE A 110 -6.74 15.99 -8.26
N ASP A 111 -6.80 15.59 -6.99
CA ASP A 111 -6.49 16.44 -5.84
C ASP A 111 -5.06 16.99 -5.92
N ALA A 112 -4.09 16.12 -6.27
CA ALA A 112 -2.70 16.51 -6.44
C ALA A 112 -2.51 17.53 -7.57
N LYS A 113 -3.20 17.35 -8.70
CA LYS A 113 -3.18 18.32 -9.81
C LYS A 113 -3.76 19.67 -9.39
N ALA A 114 -4.89 19.66 -8.68
CA ALA A 114 -5.52 20.89 -8.17
C ALA A 114 -4.61 21.65 -7.19
N ASN A 115 -3.70 20.94 -6.51
CA ASN A 115 -2.71 21.51 -5.59
C ASN A 115 -1.33 21.77 -6.24
N GLY A 116 -1.20 21.67 -7.57
CA GLY A 116 0.06 21.93 -8.28
C GLY A 116 1.15 20.86 -8.12
N ILE A 117 0.80 19.67 -7.62
CA ILE A 117 1.74 18.58 -7.33
C ILE A 117 1.90 17.67 -8.56
N GLY A 118 2.65 18.14 -9.56
CA GLY A 118 2.81 17.48 -10.86
C GLY A 118 3.51 16.11 -10.83
N VAL A 119 4.24 15.78 -9.77
CA VAL A 119 4.96 14.49 -9.66
C VAL A 119 4.02 13.29 -9.48
N VAL A 120 2.83 13.51 -8.90
CA VAL A 120 1.83 12.45 -8.66
C VAL A 120 1.30 11.83 -9.96
N PRO A 121 0.72 12.60 -10.91
CA PRO A 121 0.24 12.03 -12.17
C PRO A 121 1.36 11.34 -12.96
N THR A 122 2.58 11.89 -12.96
CA THR A 122 3.73 11.27 -13.64
C THR A 122 4.11 9.94 -12.98
N SER A 123 4.10 9.86 -11.65
CA SER A 123 4.41 8.62 -10.92
C SER A 123 3.36 7.54 -11.17
N VAL A 124 2.07 7.89 -11.09
CA VAL A 124 0.97 6.95 -11.35
C VAL A 124 0.97 6.47 -12.79
N LYS A 125 1.17 7.39 -13.77
CA LYS A 125 1.30 7.02 -15.19
C LYS A 125 2.42 5.99 -15.40
N ARG A 126 3.59 6.21 -14.79
CA ARG A 126 4.72 5.26 -14.86
C ARG A 126 4.36 3.89 -14.27
N MET A 127 3.67 3.85 -13.12
CA MET A 127 3.24 2.58 -12.52
C MET A 127 2.28 1.80 -13.44
N LEU A 128 1.38 2.50 -14.13
CA LEU A 128 0.47 1.89 -15.10
C LEU A 128 1.24 1.36 -16.33
N GLU A 129 2.14 2.15 -16.91
CA GLU A 129 2.98 1.76 -18.05
C GLU A 129 3.86 0.54 -17.74
N ARG A 130 4.32 0.41 -16.49
CA ARG A 130 5.13 -0.71 -16.01
C ARG A 130 4.31 -1.94 -15.61
N ASN A 131 2.99 -1.93 -15.79
CA ASN A 131 2.10 -3.02 -15.39
C ASN A 131 2.29 -3.40 -13.90
N THR A 132 2.48 -2.39 -13.04
CA THR A 132 2.74 -2.53 -11.60
C THR A 132 1.57 -3.17 -10.86
N PHE A 133 0.35 -2.92 -11.32
CA PHE A 133 -0.87 -3.33 -10.63
C PHE A 133 -1.43 -4.67 -11.14
N LEU A 134 -1.97 -5.45 -10.20
CA LEU A 134 -2.87 -6.56 -10.44
C LEU A 134 -4.27 -6.11 -9.99
N PHE A 135 -5.20 -5.97 -10.93
CA PHE A 135 -6.55 -5.49 -10.62
C PHE A 135 -7.43 -6.62 -10.09
N GLY A 136 -8.10 -6.38 -8.97
CA GLY A 136 -9.04 -7.32 -8.38
C GLY A 136 -10.41 -6.72 -8.06
N ALA A 137 -11.40 -7.61 -7.87
CA ALA A 137 -12.77 -7.22 -7.58
C ALA A 137 -13.02 -6.97 -6.08
N VAL A 138 -12.16 -7.49 -5.20
CA VAL A 138 -12.35 -7.44 -3.73
C VAL A 138 -11.57 -6.26 -3.15
N ASP A 139 -12.27 -5.37 -2.43
CA ASP A 139 -11.67 -4.35 -1.58
C ASP A 139 -11.07 -5.04 -0.33
N LEU A 140 -9.76 -4.99 -0.14
CA LEU A 140 -9.07 -5.66 0.98
C LEU A 140 -9.05 -4.83 2.26
N ALA A 141 -9.96 -3.86 2.42
CA ALA A 141 -10.06 -3.07 3.65
C ALA A 141 -10.14 -4.00 4.89
N GLU A 142 -9.44 -3.69 5.98
CA GLU A 142 -9.36 -4.57 7.17
C GLU A 142 -10.73 -4.96 7.73
N SER A 143 -11.73 -4.08 7.61
CA SER A 143 -13.14 -4.39 7.93
C SER A 143 -13.72 -5.47 7.01
N SER A 144 -13.53 -5.33 5.70
CA SER A 144 -13.98 -6.30 4.69
C SER A 144 -13.27 -7.65 4.80
N VAL A 145 -11.97 -7.67 5.08
CA VAL A 145 -11.22 -8.92 5.25
C VAL A 145 -11.70 -9.68 6.48
N THR A 146 -11.94 -8.99 7.60
CA THR A 146 -12.44 -9.63 8.82
C THR A 146 -13.86 -10.19 8.63
N GLU A 147 -14.71 -9.48 7.90
CA GLU A 147 -16.06 -9.95 7.53
C GLU A 147 -16.00 -11.12 6.56
N THR A 148 -15.14 -11.06 5.54
CA THR A 148 -14.95 -12.14 4.56
C THR A 148 -14.43 -13.40 5.23
N VAL A 149 -13.45 -13.28 6.14
CA VAL A 149 -12.94 -14.42 6.93
C VAL A 149 -14.04 -14.99 7.83
N LYS A 150 -14.87 -14.16 8.47
CA LYS A 150 -16.03 -14.63 9.24
C LYS A 150 -17.04 -15.37 8.35
N GLN A 151 -17.33 -14.86 7.16
CA GLN A 151 -18.25 -15.51 6.21
C GLN A 151 -17.70 -16.86 5.72
N LEU A 152 -16.41 -16.94 5.42
CA LEU A 152 -15.76 -18.20 5.03
C LEU A 152 -15.74 -19.22 6.17
N GLN A 153 -15.48 -18.80 7.41
CA GLN A 153 -15.59 -19.66 8.59
C GLN A 153 -17.02 -20.13 8.86
N GLN A 154 -18.04 -19.31 8.54
CA GLN A 154 -19.43 -19.70 8.64
C GLN A 154 -19.81 -20.71 7.55
N LEU A 155 -19.33 -20.53 6.32
CA LEU A 155 -19.51 -21.47 5.22
C LEU A 155 -18.84 -22.82 5.50
N GLU A 156 -17.61 -22.81 6.01
CA GLU A 156 -16.90 -24.03 6.42
C GLU A 156 -17.68 -24.77 7.52
N LYS A 157 -18.15 -24.06 8.56
CA LYS A 157 -18.99 -24.66 9.62
C LYS A 157 -20.33 -25.18 9.11
N ALA A 158 -20.93 -24.54 8.10
CA ALA A 158 -22.16 -25.02 7.49
C ALA A 158 -21.92 -26.29 6.66
N TYR A 159 -20.78 -26.35 5.94
CA TYR A 159 -20.36 -27.52 5.19
C TYR A 159 -20.01 -28.71 6.09
N SER A 160 -19.34 -28.46 7.22
CA SER A 160 -19.00 -29.50 8.21
C SER A 160 -20.19 -30.01 9.03
N ARG A 161 -21.37 -29.38 8.93
CA ARG A 161 -22.61 -29.80 9.61
C ARG A 161 -23.62 -30.47 8.66
N GLY A 162 -23.26 -30.62 7.39
CA GLY A 162 -24.07 -31.27 6.37
C GLY A 162 -23.50 -32.63 5.95
N ILE A 163 -23.27 -33.54 6.90
CA ILE A 163 -23.26 -35.02 6.75
C ILE A 163 -23.79 -35.60 8.07
#